data_AF-A0A7K4DNU8-F1
#
_entry.id   AF-A0A7K4DNU8-F1
#
_cell.length_a   1.000
_cell.length_b   1.000
_cell.length_c   1.000
_cell.angle_alpha   90.00
_cell.angle_beta   90.00
_cell.angle_gamma   90.00
#
_symmetry.space_group_name_H-M   'P 1'
#
loop_
_entity.id
_entity.type
_entity.pdbx_description
1 polymer ?
#
loop_
_entity_poly.entity_id
_entity_poly.type
_entity_poly.pdbx_seq_one_letter_code
_entity_poly.pdbx_strand_id
1 'polypeptide(L)'
;MESDGIKRLKEVLRSRNCSVEKHSSVMEITFPKSEDADWFEKVFEDYQRESAVSCLMSMRPRGENAKHKFVFNVQDLGKFIALLEQS
;
A
#
# COMPACT_ATOMS: atom_id res chain seq x y z
N MET A 1 2.17 -10.34 -17.46
CA MET A 1 3.36 -10.66 -16.68
C MET A 1 3.39 -9.75 -15.47
N GLU A 2 3.35 -10.30 -14.27
CA GLU A 2 3.52 -9.51 -13.04
C GLU A 2 4.99 -9.07 -12.97
N SER A 3 5.25 -7.76 -12.98
CA SER A 3 6.61 -7.21 -12.94
C SER A 3 7.30 -7.56 -11.62
N ASP A 4 8.61 -7.83 -11.64
CA ASP A 4 9.40 -8.25 -10.46
C ASP A 4 9.25 -7.31 -9.25
N GLY A 5 9.03 -6.01 -9.47
CA GLY A 5 8.76 -5.06 -8.39
C GLY A 5 7.48 -5.34 -7.61
N ILE A 6 6.43 -5.86 -8.25
CA ILE A 6 5.17 -6.18 -7.56
C ILE A 6 5.31 -7.44 -6.70
N LYS A 7 6.09 -8.42 -7.18
CA LYS A 7 6.43 -9.59 -6.36
C LYS A 7 7.21 -9.18 -5.12
N ARG A 8 8.23 -8.33 -5.28
CA ARG A 8 9.01 -7.82 -4.14
C ARG A 8 8.16 -7.02 -3.17
N LEU A 9 7.26 -6.16 -3.65
CA LEU A 9 6.33 -5.43 -2.78
C LEU A 9 5.45 -6.40 -1.96
N LYS A 10 4.91 -7.45 -2.59
CA LYS A 10 4.13 -8.48 -1.90
C LYS A 10 4.96 -9.22 -0.85
N GLU A 11 6.25 -9.44 -1.08
CA GLU A 11 7.16 -10.03 -0.11
C GLU A 11 7.38 -9.13 1.10
N VAL A 12 7.65 -7.83 0.88
CA VAL A 12 7.82 -6.84 1.95
C VAL A 12 6.56 -6.73 2.81
N LEU A 13 5.38 -6.78 2.20
CA LEU A 13 4.10 -6.68 2.90
C LEU A 13 3.55 -8.02 3.42
N ARG A 14 4.28 -9.13 3.26
CA ARG A 14 3.78 -10.48 3.58
C ARG A 14 3.36 -10.64 5.04
N SER A 15 4.06 -9.99 5.96
CA SER A 15 3.76 -10.03 7.40
C SER A 15 2.45 -9.32 7.78
N ARG A 16 1.99 -8.40 6.92
CA ARG A 16 0.80 -7.56 7.13
C ARG A 16 -0.50 -8.18 6.60
N ASN A 17 -0.42 -9.37 6.01
CA ASN A 17 -1.56 -10.13 5.49
C ASN A 17 -2.52 -9.31 4.61
N CYS A 18 -1.97 -8.45 3.75
CA CYS A 18 -2.73 -7.60 2.84
C CYS A 18 -2.78 -8.18 1.42
N SER A 19 -3.76 -7.74 0.62
CA SER A 19 -3.77 -7.99 -0.83
C SER A 19 -3.29 -6.76 -1.59
N VAL A 20 -2.46 -6.99 -2.62
CA VAL A 20 -1.92 -5.94 -3.49
C VAL A 20 -2.37 -6.20 -4.93
N GLU A 21 -3.03 -5.22 -5.53
CA GLU A 21 -3.43 -5.22 -6.93
C GLU A 21 -2.84 -4.02 -7.66
N LYS A 22 -2.49 -4.20 -8.94
CA LYS A 22 -1.99 -3.11 -9.80
C LYS A 22 -2.92 -2.94 -10.99
N HIS A 23 -3.44 -1.74 -11.14
CA HIS A 23 -4.36 -1.32 -12.20
C HIS A 23 -3.69 -0.21 -13.03
N SER A 24 -2.95 -0.58 -14.08
CA SER A 24 -2.18 0.35 -14.93
C SER A 24 -1.21 1.25 -14.13
N SER A 25 -1.60 2.50 -13.83
CA SER A 25 -0.85 3.50 -13.06
C SER A 25 -1.23 3.57 -11.58
N VAL A 26 -2.30 2.86 -11.20
CA VAL A 26 -2.88 2.88 -9.87
C VAL A 26 -2.55 1.57 -9.16
N MET A 27 -2.29 1.66 -7.87
CA MET A 27 -2.10 0.52 -6.98
C MET A 27 -3.22 0.49 -5.95
N GLU A 28 -3.68 -0.70 -5.64
CA GLU A 28 -4.65 -0.96 -4.60
C GLU A 28 -4.01 -1.88 -3.55
N ILE A 29 -4.11 -1.49 -2.28
CA ILE A 29 -3.75 -2.33 -1.14
C ILE A 29 -4.96 -2.47 -0.24
N THR A 30 -5.30 -3.70 0.13
CA THR A 30 -6.41 -3.98 1.04
C THR A 30 -5.90 -4.72 2.29
N PHE A 31 -6.20 -4.16 3.46
CA PHE A 31 -5.88 -4.74 4.75
C PHE A 31 -7.13 -5.29 5.43
N PRO A 32 -7.08 -6.51 5.99
CA PRO A 32 -8.17 -7.09 6.76
C PRO A 32 -8.22 -6.57 8.21
N LYS A 33 -7.11 -6.04 8.73
CA LYS A 33 -6.98 -5.55 10.11
C LYS A 33 -6.87 -4.02 10.13
N SER A 34 -7.56 -3.39 11.07
CA SER A 34 -7.51 -1.93 11.26
C SER A 34 -6.11 -1.44 11.63
N GLU A 35 -5.37 -2.20 12.45
CA GLU A 35 -4.02 -1.84 12.90
C GLU A 35 -3.04 -1.70 11.73
N ASP A 36 -3.02 -2.68 10.82
CA ASP A 36 -2.15 -2.63 9.63
C ASP A 36 -2.58 -1.51 8.67
N ALA A 37 -3.88 -1.23 8.59
CA ALA A 37 -4.40 -0.10 7.82
C ALA A 37 -4.02 1.25 8.43
N ASP A 38 -4.05 1.39 9.76
CA ASP A 38 -3.62 2.60 10.48
C ASP A 38 -2.12 2.83 10.33
N TRP A 39 -1.32 1.76 10.39
CA TRP A 39 0.11 1.82 10.09
C TRP A 39 0.35 2.30 8.67
N PHE A 40 -0.34 1.70 7.69
CA PHE A 40 -0.16 2.04 6.28
C PHE A 40 -0.50 3.51 6.01
N GLU A 41 -1.60 4.01 6.56
CA GLU A 41 -2.02 5.40 6.39
C GLU A 41 -0.98 6.38 6.96
N LYS A 42 -0.38 6.06 8.13
CA LYS A 42 0.69 6.87 8.73
C LYS A 42 1.95 6.89 7.88
N VAL A 43 2.46 5.74 7.45
CA VAL A 43 3.70 5.69 6.66
C VAL A 43 3.50 6.28 5.25
N PHE A 44 2.29 6.17 4.70
CA PHE A 44 1.98 6.72 3.40
C PHE A 44 2.14 8.25 3.35
N GLU A 45 1.74 8.97 4.40
CA GLU A 45 1.89 10.43 4.46
C GLU A 45 3.36 10.85 4.28
N ASP A 46 4.29 10.12 4.91
CA ASP A 46 5.72 10.37 4.77
C ASP A 46 6.22 10.02 3.37
N TYR A 47 5.76 8.91 2.80
CA TYR A 47 6.16 8.49 1.45
C TYR A 47 5.61 9.39 0.35
N GLN A 48 4.47 10.04 0.60
CA GLN A 48 3.91 11.05 -0.29
C GLN A 48 4.79 12.31 -0.31
N ARG A 49 5.33 12.74 0.84
CA ARG A 49 6.32 13.84 0.89
C ARG A 49 7.58 13.50 0.11
N GLU A 50 7.95 12.22 0.11
CA GLU A 50 9.08 11.69 -0.65
C GLU A 50 8.81 11.47 -2.15
N SER A 51 7.61 11.80 -2.64
CA SER A 51 7.21 11.62 -4.05
C SER A 51 7.32 10.18 -4.57
N ALA A 52 7.27 9.17 -3.68
CA ALA A 52 7.22 7.77 -4.10
C ALA A 52 5.80 7.39 -4.57
N VAL A 53 4.80 7.97 -3.91
CA VAL A 53 3.37 7.70 -4.08
C VAL A 53 2.56 9.00 -4.03
N SER A 54 1.33 8.99 -4.55
CA SER A 54 0.44 10.18 -4.51
C SER A 54 -1.03 9.82 -4.58
N CYS A 55 -1.91 10.80 -4.29
CA CYS A 55 -3.35 10.72 -4.46
C CYS A 55 -4.01 9.55 -3.71
N LEU A 56 -3.69 9.39 -2.42
CA LEU A 56 -4.29 8.35 -1.58
C LEU A 56 -5.81 8.55 -1.46
N MET A 57 -6.56 7.54 -1.82
CA MET A 57 -7.96 7.38 -1.44
C MET A 57 -8.08 6.22 -0.47
N SER A 58 -8.62 6.51 0.71
CA SER A 58 -8.83 5.57 1.81
C SER A 58 -10.32 5.21 1.90
N MET A 59 -10.63 3.92 1.78
CA MET A 59 -11.98 3.37 1.91
C MET A 59 -12.01 2.46 3.14
N ARG A 60 -12.50 3.01 4.25
CA ARG A 60 -12.55 2.33 5.55
C ARG A 60 -14.02 2.19 6.00
N PRO A 61 -14.71 1.11 5.62
CA PRO A 61 -16.06 0.85 6.11
C PRO A 61 -16.04 0.68 7.64
N ARG A 62 -17.16 0.98 8.32
CA ARG A 62 -17.32 0.71 9.76
C ARG A 62 -17.84 -0.73 9.95
N GLY A 63 -17.16 -1.54 10.76
CA GLY A 63 -17.64 -2.88 11.17
C GLY A 63 -16.53 -3.94 11.27
N GLU A 64 -16.79 -5.05 11.98
CA GLU A 64 -15.83 -6.14 12.27
C GLU A 64 -15.27 -6.89 11.05
N ASN A 65 -15.87 -6.72 9.86
CA ASN A 65 -15.42 -7.34 8.61
C ASN A 65 -15.04 -6.31 7.54
N ALA A 66 -14.74 -5.08 7.95
CA ALA A 66 -14.39 -4.00 7.04
C ALA A 66 -13.00 -4.24 6.44
N LYS A 67 -12.95 -4.51 5.13
CA LYS A 67 -11.72 -4.46 4.36
C LYS A 67 -11.31 -2.99 4.20
N HIS A 68 -10.15 -2.62 4.74
CA HIS A 68 -9.60 -1.28 4.60
C HIS A 68 -8.81 -1.20 3.31
N LYS A 69 -9.36 -0.48 2.33
CA LYS A 69 -8.79 -0.40 0.99
C LYS A 69 -8.15 0.96 0.77
N PHE A 70 -6.93 0.95 0.24
CA PHE A 70 -6.18 2.13 -0.14
C PHE A 70 -5.90 2.08 -1.62
N VAL A 71 -6.22 3.15 -2.32
CA VAL A 71 -5.98 3.31 -3.75
C VAL A 71 -5.09 4.52 -3.95
N PHE A 72 -3.97 4.36 -4.64
CA PHE A 72 -3.00 5.43 -4.82
C PHE A 72 -2.21 5.27 -6.11
N ASN A 73 -1.63 6.38 -6.59
CA ASN A 73 -0.73 6.37 -7.72
C ASN A 73 0.69 6.05 -7.26
N VAL A 74 1.36 5.15 -7.97
CA VAL A 74 2.78 4.85 -7.75
C VAL A 74 3.60 5.66 -8.75
N GLN A 75 4.40 6.60 -8.26
CA GLN A 75 5.30 7.39 -9.09
C GLN A 75 6.64 6.68 -9.28
N ASP A 76 7.17 6.10 -8.20
CA ASP A 76 8.38 5.28 -8.20
C ASP A 76 8.18 4.05 -7.31
N LEU A 77 8.01 2.89 -7.97
CA LEU A 77 7.81 1.62 -7.28
C LEU A 77 9.06 1.15 -6.52
N GLY A 78 10.26 1.43 -7.05
CA GLY A 78 11.51 1.05 -6.40
C GLY A 78 11.71 1.83 -5.11
N LYS A 79 11.48 3.15 -5.17
CA LYS A 79 11.53 4.02 -4.00
C LYS A 79 10.46 3.63 -2.96
N PHE A 80 9.24 3.37 -3.40
CA PHE A 80 8.17 2.95 -2.50
C PHE A 80 8.51 1.66 -1.73
N ILE A 81 9.05 0.65 -2.41
CA ILE A 81 9.49 -0.59 -1.77
C ILE A 81 10.63 -0.32 -0.78
N ALA A 82 11.62 0.49 -1.16
CA ALA A 82 12.75 0.82 -0.29
C ALA A 82 12.32 1.54 1.00
N LEU A 83 11.31 2.42 0.90
CA LEU A 83 10.74 3.11 2.06
C LEU A 83 9.98 2.15 2.98
N LEU A 84 9.22 1.20 2.41
CA LEU A 84 8.55 0.16 3.18
C LEU A 84 9.52 -0.79 3.89
N GLU A 85 10.66 -1.11 3.28
CA GLU A 85 11.71 -1.95 3.91
C GLU A 85 12.40 -1.26 5.10
N GLN A 86 12.28 0.07 5.22
CA GLN A 86 12.88 0.88 6.30
C GLN A 86 11.92 1.19 7.45
N SER A 87 10.63 0.80 7.33
CA SER A 87 9.55 1.14 8.27
C SER A 87 9.08 -0.04 9.11
#